data_AF-A0A1M5DRH4-F1
#
_entry.id   AF-A0A1M5DRH4-F1
#
_cell.length_a   1.000
_cell.length_b   1.000
_cell.length_c   1.000
_cell.angle_alpha   90.00
_cell.angle_beta   90.00
_cell.angle_gamma   90.00
#
_symmetry.space_group_name_H-M   'P 1'
#
loop_
_entity.id
_entity.type
_entity.pdbx_description
1 polymer ?
#
loop_
_entity_poly.entity_id
_entity_poly.type
_entity_poly.pdbx_seq_one_letter_code
_entity_poly.pdbx_strand_id
1 'polypeptide(L)'
;MNKTLLVLEIAAELHAYIQQIENSVKRYKLATDLDDDDTLDPEDYARQSEAAEMQLRYEQLLRQAKEMENFMMEHDSNAYAIILPGALIETETYYIYVGISIPSFK
;
A
#
# COMPACT_ATOMS: atom_id res chain seq x y z
N MET A 1 0.91 0.04 25.31
CA MET A 1 1.32 0.75 24.07
C MET A 1 0.05 1.28 23.40
N ASN A 2 -0.03 2.53 22.94
CA ASN A 2 -1.29 3.06 22.40
C ASN A 2 -1.49 2.58 20.94
N LYS A 3 -1.99 1.34 20.79
CA LYS A 3 -2.25 0.67 19.51
C LYS A 3 -3.03 1.58 18.54
N THR A 4 -4.07 2.27 19.05
CA THR A 4 -4.89 3.18 18.27
C THR A 4 -4.08 4.33 17.69
N LEU A 5 -3.12 4.87 18.44
CA LEU A 5 -2.25 5.96 18.01
C LEU A 5 -1.26 5.50 16.93
N LEU A 6 -0.69 4.30 17.07
CA LEU A 6 0.17 3.69 16.05
C LEU A 6 -0.58 3.40 14.75
N VAL A 7 -1.80 2.86 14.83
CA VAL A 7 -2.64 2.60 13.64
C VAL A 7 -2.99 3.91 12.94
N LEU A 8 -3.30 4.96 13.69
CA LEU A 8 -3.56 6.30 13.16
C LEU A 8 -2.36 6.90 12.42
N GLU A 9 -1.16 6.79 13.00
CA GLU A 9 0.08 7.27 12.36
C GLU A 9 0.40 6.49 11.07
N ILE A 10 0.26 5.16 11.11
CA ILE A 10 0.47 4.30 9.93
C ILE A 10 -0.56 4.63 8.84
N ALA A 11 -1.83 4.83 9.20
CA ALA A 11 -2.88 5.19 8.25
C ALA A 11 -2.63 6.58 7.62
N ALA A 12 -2.17 7.56 8.41
CA ALA A 12 -1.84 8.89 7.91
C ALA A 12 -0.69 8.84 6.88
N GLU A 13 0.35 8.05 7.16
CA GLU A 13 1.48 7.89 6.24
C GLU A 13 1.09 7.14 4.96
N LEU A 14 0.26 6.09 5.08
CA LEU A 14 -0.35 5.39 3.95
C LEU A 14 -1.17 6.34 3.08
N HIS A 15 -1.97 7.21 3.68
CA HIS A 15 -2.78 8.18 2.95
C HIS A 15 -1.92 9.22 2.21
N ALA A 16 -0.86 9.72 2.85
CA ALA A 16 0.10 10.62 2.21
C ALA A 16 0.81 9.94 1.01
N TYR A 17 1.19 8.67 1.17
CA TYR A 17 1.81 7.89 0.09
C TYR A 17 0.83 7.64 -1.07
N ILE A 18 -0.43 7.31 -0.78
CA ILE A 18 -1.51 7.20 -1.77
C ILE A 18 -1.68 8.50 -2.56
N GLN A 19 -1.74 9.65 -1.87
CA GLN A 19 -1.84 10.96 -2.51
C GLN A 19 -0.64 11.25 -3.43
N GLN A 20 0.57 10.87 -3.03
CA GLN A 20 1.75 11.02 -3.89
C GLN A 20 1.69 10.14 -5.14
N ILE A 21 1.21 8.90 -5.01
CA ILE A 21 1.02 8.00 -6.14
C ILE A 21 -0.05 8.54 -7.09
N GLU A 22 -1.20 8.97 -6.58
CA GLU A 22 -2.28 9.54 -7.39
C GLU A 22 -1.83 10.79 -8.15
N ASN A 23 -1.03 11.65 -7.51
CA ASN A 23 -0.44 12.81 -8.18
C ASN A 23 0.57 12.42 -9.25
N SER A 24 1.32 11.34 -9.04
CA SER A 24 2.25 10.82 -10.05
C SER A 24 1.50 10.25 -11.26
N VAL A 25 0.45 9.46 -11.03
CA VAL A 25 -0.43 8.95 -12.09
C VAL A 25 -1.05 10.09 -12.91
N LYS A 26 -1.57 11.13 -12.24
CA LYS A 26 -2.14 12.30 -12.94
C LYS A 26 -1.11 13.03 -13.80
N ARG A 27 0.13 13.17 -13.33
CA ARG A 27 1.21 13.81 -14.11
C ARG A 27 1.56 13.02 -15.36
N TYR A 28 1.71 11.70 -15.23
CA TYR A 28 2.02 10.85 -16.39
C TYR A 28 0.88 10.81 -17.39
N LYS A 29 -0.38 10.74 -16.92
CA LYS A 29 -1.55 10.82 -17.80
C LYS A 29 -1.60 12.14 -18.58
N LEU A 30 -1.32 13.27 -17.92
CA LEU A 30 -1.29 14.57 -18.57
C LEU A 30 -0.14 14.68 -19.59
N ALA A 31 1.00 14.05 -19.33
CA ALA A 31 2.12 14.00 -20.25
C ALA A 31 1.79 13.17 -21.51
N THR A 32 1.09 12.05 -21.35
CA THR A 32 0.60 11.25 -22.49
C THR A 32 -0.44 12.02 -23.32
N ASP A 33 -1.39 12.70 -22.68
CA ASP A 33 -2.45 13.44 -23.38
C ASP A 33 -1.94 14.70 -24.12
N LEU A 34 -0.79 15.28 -23.72
CA LEU A 34 -0.25 16.51 -24.32
C LEU A 34 0.58 16.27 -25.59
N ASP A 35 1.18 15.08 -25.75
CA ASP A 35 2.05 14.73 -26.89
C ASP A 35 1.26 14.28 -28.12
N ASP A 36 -0.05 13.99 -28.01
CA ASP A 36 -0.88 13.51 -29.13
C ASP A 36 -1.24 14.60 -30.17
N ASP A 37 -1.02 15.89 -29.86
CA ASP A 37 -1.39 17.03 -30.73
C ASP A 37 -0.23 17.53 -31.65
N ASP A 38 0.99 17.00 -31.49
CA ASP A 38 2.16 17.41 -32.29
C ASP A 38 2.61 16.29 -33.27
N THR A 39 3.46 16.62 -34.25
CA THR A 39 3.87 15.65 -35.29
C THR A 39 4.79 14.57 -34.68
N LEU A 40 4.18 13.48 -34.18
CA LEU A 40 4.83 12.41 -33.43
C LEU A 40 6.05 11.82 -34.16
N ASP A 41 7.22 11.90 -33.53
CA ASP A 41 8.42 11.22 -33.96
C ASP A 41 8.67 9.92 -33.15
N PRO A 42 9.60 9.04 -33.56
CA PRO A 42 9.87 7.79 -32.87
C PRO A 42 10.32 7.93 -31.40
N GLU A 43 10.87 9.08 -31.00
CA GLU A 43 11.24 9.34 -29.60
C GLU A 43 10.00 9.66 -28.76
N ASP A 44 9.01 10.35 -29.32
CA ASP A 44 7.73 10.64 -28.64
C ASP A 44 6.97 9.35 -28.31
N TYR A 45 6.92 8.39 -29.24
CA TYR A 45 6.34 7.06 -28.99
C TYR A 45 7.06 6.30 -27.87
N ALA A 46 8.38 6.44 -27.77
CA ALA A 46 9.16 5.82 -26.69
C ALA A 46 8.82 6.45 -25.33
N ARG A 47 8.66 7.77 -25.27
CA ARG A 47 8.27 8.50 -24.06
C ARG A 47 6.84 8.17 -23.62
N GLN A 48 5.90 8.08 -24.57
CA GLN A 48 4.53 7.63 -24.28
C GLN A 48 4.50 6.20 -23.74
N SER A 49 5.28 5.29 -24.33
CA SER A 49 5.39 3.91 -23.85
C SER A 49 5.95 3.83 -22.42
N GLU A 50 7.00 4.61 -22.12
CA GLU A 50 7.59 4.67 -20.78
C GLU A 50 6.60 5.26 -19.76
N ALA A 51 5.87 6.31 -20.12
CA ALA A 51 4.84 6.91 -19.28
C ALA A 51 3.69 5.94 -18.98
N ALA A 52 3.25 5.16 -19.97
CA ALA A 52 2.21 4.15 -19.81
C ALA A 52 2.65 2.98 -18.91
N GLU A 53 3.88 2.49 -19.06
CA GLU A 53 4.46 1.47 -18.18
C GLU A 53 4.56 1.95 -16.73
N MET A 54 5.01 3.19 -16.54
CA MET A 54 5.09 3.81 -15.22
C MET A 54 3.71 4.01 -14.60
N GLN A 55 2.71 4.44 -15.38
CA GLN A 55 1.33 4.53 -14.94
C GLN A 55 0.82 3.18 -14.42
N LEU A 56 0.96 2.11 -15.21
CA LEU A 56 0.52 0.77 -14.83
C LEU A 56 1.17 0.30 -13.51
N ARG A 57 2.48 0.55 -13.36
CA ARG A 57 3.22 0.22 -12.14
C ARG A 57 2.68 0.97 -10.92
N TYR A 58 2.42 2.26 -11.05
CA TYR A 58 1.85 3.06 -9.97
C TYR A 58 0.42 2.65 -9.61
N GLU A 59 -0.40 2.26 -10.59
CA GLU A 59 -1.74 1.73 -10.34
C GLU A 59 -1.72 0.40 -9.56
N GLN A 60 -0.74 -0.46 -9.82
CA GLN A 60 -0.53 -1.69 -9.05
C GLN A 60 -0.12 -1.39 -7.61
N LEU A 61 0.82 -0.46 -7.40
CA LEU A 61 1.24 -0.02 -6.07
C LEU A 61 0.07 0.61 -5.29
N LEU A 62 -0.75 1.42 -5.96
CA LEU A 62 -1.93 2.03 -5.37
C LEU A 62 -2.94 0.97 -4.90
N ARG A 63 -3.15 -0.08 -5.71
CA ARG A 63 -4.04 -1.19 -5.37
C ARG A 63 -3.56 -1.94 -4.14
N GLN A 64 -2.27 -2.28 -4.09
CA GLN A 64 -1.67 -2.94 -2.93
C GLN A 64 -1.75 -2.08 -1.66
N ALA A 65 -1.51 -0.77 -1.77
CA ALA A 65 -1.64 0.15 -0.65
C ALA A 65 -3.09 0.21 -0.12
N LYS A 66 -4.09 0.24 -1.01
CA LYS A 66 -5.51 0.20 -0.64
C LYS A 66 -5.93 -1.13 -0.02
N GLU A 67 -5.43 -2.26 -0.53
CA GLU A 67 -5.65 -3.58 0.07
C GLU A 67 -5.09 -3.65 1.50
N MET A 68 -3.90 -3.07 1.72
CA MET A 68 -3.27 -3.02 3.04
C MET A 68 -3.98 -2.07 4.01
N GLU A 69 -4.48 -0.94 3.52
CA GLU A 69 -5.33 -0.01 4.28
C GLU A 69 -6.63 -0.72 4.73
N ASN A 70 -7.32 -1.40 3.81
CA ASN A 70 -8.52 -2.17 4.13
C ASN A 70 -8.26 -3.27 5.15
N PHE A 71 -7.17 -4.05 5.00
CA PHE A 71 -6.76 -5.05 5.97
C PHE A 71 -6.57 -4.44 7.37
N MET A 72 -5.90 -3.29 7.45
CA MET A 72 -5.70 -2.58 8.71
C MET A 72 -7.02 -2.13 9.34
N MET A 73 -7.95 -1.56 8.55
CA MET A 73 -9.26 -1.10 9.04
C MET A 73 -10.15 -2.25 9.51
N GLU A 74 -10.15 -3.39 8.82
CA GLU A 74 -10.90 -4.60 9.20
C GLU A 74 -10.38 -5.23 10.51
N HIS A 75 -9.08 -5.11 10.79
CA HIS A 75 -8.45 -5.73 11.96
C HIS A 75 -8.25 -4.78 13.16
N ASP A 76 -8.56 -3.50 13.03
CA ASP A 76 -8.54 -2.53 14.14
C ASP A 76 -9.79 -2.64 15.04
N SER A 77 -10.92 -3.07 14.48
CA SER A 77 -12.23 -3.10 15.17
C SER A 77 -12.61 -4.46 15.77
N ASN A 78 -11.78 -5.50 15.57
CA ASN A 78 -12.08 -6.84 16.08
C ASN A 78 -11.47 -7.06 17.47
N ALA A 79 -12.33 -7.14 18.49
CA ALA A 79 -11.99 -7.79 19.75
C ALA A 79 -11.91 -9.30 19.49
N TYR A 80 -10.70 -9.81 19.27
CA TYR A 80 -10.49 -11.25 19.12
C TYR A 80 -10.78 -11.95 20.45
N ALA A 81 -11.86 -12.73 20.49
CA ALA A 81 -12.18 -13.58 21.63
C ALA A 81 -11.25 -14.80 21.76
N ILE A 82 -10.43 -15.07 20.72
CA ILE A 82 -9.57 -16.25 20.61
C ILE A 82 -8.16 -15.79 20.21
N ILE A 83 -7.16 -16.31 20.90
CA ILE A 83 -5.75 -16.09 20.61
C ILE A 83 -5.35 -16.94 19.39
N LEU A 84 -4.76 -16.30 18.37
CA LEU A 84 -4.30 -16.97 17.14
C LEU A 84 -2.77 -17.09 17.09
N PRO A 85 -2.20 -18.06 16.33
CA PRO A 85 -0.76 -18.11 16.07
C PRO A 85 -0.26 -16.79 15.46
N GLY A 86 0.86 -16.27 15.97
CA GLY A 86 1.41 -14.97 15.58
C GLY A 86 0.84 -13.78 16.37
N ALA A 87 -0.12 -14.00 17.28
CA ALA A 87 -0.71 -12.91 18.05
C ALA A 87 0.26 -12.32 19.08
N LEU A 88 0.20 -11.00 19.24
CA LEU A 88 0.81 -10.26 20.34
C LEU A 88 -0.29 -9.83 21.32
N ILE A 89 -0.18 -10.30 22.56
CA ILE A 89 -1.15 -10.04 23.62
C ILE A 89 -0.52 -9.05 24.60
N GLU A 90 -1.17 -7.91 24.76
CA GLU A 90 -0.84 -6.94 25.81
C GLU A 90 -1.65 -7.28 27.06
N THR A 91 -0.97 -7.57 28.17
CA THR A 91 -1.58 -7.68 29.51
C THR A 91 -1.15 -6.48 30.36
N GLU A 92 -1.71 -6.34 31.56
CA GLU A 92 -1.32 -5.24 32.47
C GLU A 92 0.16 -5.25 32.84
N THR A 93 0.82 -6.42 32.79
CA THR A 93 2.18 -6.60 33.34
C THR A 93 3.19 -7.10 32.31
N TYR A 94 2.76 -7.84 31.30
CA TYR A 94 3.64 -8.47 30.31
C TYR A 94 3.07 -8.42 28.90
N TYR A 95 3.96 -8.48 27.92
CA TYR A 95 3.60 -8.76 26.53
C TYR A 95 3.87 -10.24 26.24
N ILE A 96 2.88 -10.92 25.67
CA ILE A 96 2.98 -12.34 25.30
C ILE A 96 2.92 -12.42 23.77
N TYR A 97 3.99 -12.95 23.16
CA TYR A 97 4.00 -13.25 21.72
C TYR A 97 3.77 -14.75 21.51
N VAL A 98 2.76 -15.09 20.72
CA VAL A 98 2.45 -16.48 20.35
C VAL A 98 3.18 -16.80 19.06
N GLY A 99 4.28 -17.56 19.16
CA GLY A 99 5.05 -17.98 17.99
C GLY A 99 4.27 -18.91 17.05
N ILE A 100 4.66 -18.94 15.78
CA ILE A 100 4.15 -19.89 14.79
C ILE A 100 5.15 -21.03 14.67
N SER A 101 4.70 -22.26 14.93
CA SER A 101 5.52 -23.44 14.68
C SER A 101 5.47 -23.76 13.19
N ILE A 102 6.62 -23.72 12.52
CA ILE A 102 6.77 -24.17 11.14
C ILE A 102 7.18 -25.65 11.19
N PRO A 103 6.51 -26.56 10.46
CA PRO A 103 6.95 -27.95 10.38
C PRO A 103 8.38 -28.03 9.82
N SER A 104 9.17 -29.00 10.31
CA SER A 104 10.51 -29.22 9.79
C SER A 104 10.44 -29.56 8.30
N PHE A 105 11.23 -28.89 7.48
CA PHE A 105 11.42 -29.26 6.07
C PHE A 105 11.90 -30.73 6.01
N LYS A 106 11.15 -31.58 5.30
CA LYS A 106 11.55 -32.96 4.96
C LYS A 106 12.30 -32.95 3.64
#